data_AF-Q2JJZ1-F1
#
_entry.id   AF-Q2JJZ1-F1
#
_cell.length_a   1.000
_cell.length_b   1.000
_cell.length_c   1.000
_cell.angle_alpha   90.00
_cell.angle_beta   90.00
_cell.angle_gamma   90.00
#
_symmetry.space_group_name_H-M   'P 1'
#
loop_
_entity.id
_entity.type
_entity.pdbx_description
1 polymer ?
#
loop_
_entity_poly.entity_id
_entity_poly.type
_entity_poly.pdbx_seq_one_letter_code
_entity_poly.pdbx_strand_id
1 'polypeptide(L)'
;MSAAEPTTYHFVVASLSFLRSEPLEEVLEERRRYCEEHHHPVDFFWVPQPAFMEAPELKPLRDKLKEPLGAVVSTNADFIRWLSLRLTFVEKGSFVAPSESIPDPLRSLSAAGS
;
A
#
# COMPACT_ATOMS: atom_id res chain seq x y z
N MET A 1 -4.62 -19.89 17.08
CA MET A 1 -4.54 -19.11 15.83
C MET A 1 -3.07 -19.08 15.45
N SER A 2 -2.65 -19.74 14.36
CA SER A 2 -1.28 -19.55 13.87
C SER A 2 -1.13 -18.09 13.47
N ALA A 3 -0.11 -17.41 14.01
CA ALA A 3 0.31 -16.12 13.48
C ALA A 3 0.73 -16.34 12.02
N ALA A 4 0.34 -15.44 11.12
CA ALA A 4 0.82 -15.47 9.75
C ALA A 4 2.36 -15.31 9.77
N GLU A 5 3.07 -16.07 8.92
CA GLU A 5 4.53 -15.94 8.79
C GLU A 5 4.91 -14.55 8.29
N PRO A 6 5.96 -13.92 8.85
CA PRO A 6 6.45 -12.63 8.39
C PRO A 6 6.76 -12.65 6.89
N THR A 7 6.19 -11.68 6.17
CA THR A 7 6.29 -11.54 4.71
C THR A 7 6.75 -10.12 4.38
N THR A 8 7.52 -9.96 3.31
CA THR A 8 7.89 -8.64 2.78
C THR A 8 6.73 -8.05 2.00
N TYR A 9 6.30 -6.86 2.39
CA TYR A 9 5.34 -6.04 1.66
C TYR A 9 6.07 -4.87 1.02
N HIS A 10 5.64 -4.53 -0.19
CA HIS A 10 6.09 -3.39 -0.96
C HIS A 10 4.94 -2.40 -1.08
N PHE A 11 5.24 -1.10 -1.12
CA PHE A 11 4.20 -0.10 -1.22
C PHE A 11 4.60 1.09 -2.10
N VAL A 12 3.57 1.74 -2.67
CA VAL A 12 3.63 3.16 -3.02
C VAL A 12 2.80 3.95 -2.01
N VAL A 13 3.25 5.14 -1.63
CA VAL A 13 2.57 6.05 -0.70
C VAL A 13 2.66 7.49 -1.19
N ALA A 14 1.58 8.24 -1.02
CA ALA A 14 1.53 9.67 -1.28
C ALA A 14 0.37 10.31 -0.51
N SER A 15 0.19 11.62 -0.68
CA SER A 15 -0.99 12.30 -0.17
C SER A 15 -2.27 11.69 -0.76
N LEU A 16 -3.27 11.46 0.08
CA LEU A 16 -4.55 10.89 -0.31
C LEU A 16 -5.26 11.75 -1.36
N SER A 17 -5.11 13.08 -1.28
CA SER A 17 -5.64 14.00 -2.27
C SER A 17 -5.04 13.78 -3.67
N PHE A 18 -3.73 13.54 -3.75
CA PHE A 18 -3.06 13.23 -5.01
C PHE A 18 -3.50 11.86 -5.54
N LEU A 19 -3.50 10.82 -4.70
CA LEU A 19 -3.89 9.47 -5.14
C LEU A 19 -5.34 9.40 -5.63
N ARG A 20 -6.22 10.28 -5.12
CA ARG A 20 -7.61 10.43 -5.58
C ARG A 20 -7.75 11.25 -6.86
N SER A 21 -6.78 12.10 -7.21
CA SER A 21 -6.79 12.82 -8.49
C SER A 21 -6.26 11.97 -9.63
N GLU A 22 -5.47 10.95 -9.32
CA GLU A 22 -4.99 9.96 -10.30
C GLU A 22 -6.10 8.94 -10.63
N PRO A 23 -6.07 8.31 -11.82
CA PRO A 23 -6.98 7.22 -12.19
C PRO A 23 -6.61 5.91 -11.47
N LEU A 24 -6.34 5.96 -10.16
CA LEU A 24 -5.82 4.84 -9.40
C LEU A 24 -6.83 3.69 -9.31
N GLU A 25 -8.10 4.00 -9.09
CA GLU A 25 -9.17 2.99 -9.04
C GLU A 25 -9.26 2.21 -10.35
N GLU A 26 -9.28 2.92 -11.49
CA GLU A 26 -9.29 2.31 -12.82
C GLU A 26 -8.06 1.41 -13.04
N VAL A 27 -6.87 1.89 -12.69
CA VAL A 27 -5.62 1.11 -12.78
C VAL A 27 -5.67 -0.17 -11.93
N LEU A 28 -6.23 -0.10 -10.71
CA LEU A 28 -6.34 -1.26 -9.82
C LEU A 28 -7.41 -2.25 -10.29
N GLU A 29 -8.51 -1.78 -10.87
CA GLU A 29 -9.55 -2.64 -11.47
C GLU A 29 -9.02 -3.36 -12.71
N GLU A 30 -8.31 -2.65 -13.60
CA GLU A 30 -7.64 -3.26 -14.75
C GLU A 30 -6.64 -4.34 -14.31
N ARG A 31 -5.85 -4.05 -13.26
CA ARG A 31 -4.92 -5.02 -12.69
C ARG A 31 -5.63 -6.24 -12.11
N ARG A 32 -6.78 -6.05 -11.46
CA ARG A 32 -7.57 -7.15 -10.89
C ARG A 32 -8.09 -8.07 -11.99
N ARG A 33 -8.66 -7.50 -13.06
CA ARG A 33 -9.10 -8.27 -14.25
C ARG A 33 -7.95 -9.05 -14.88
N TYR A 34 -6.79 -8.43 -15.03
CA TYR A 34 -5.60 -9.12 -15.52
C TYR A 34 -5.22 -10.34 -14.66
N CYS A 35 -5.24 -10.19 -13.32
CA CYS A 35 -4.99 -11.30 -12.41
C CYS A 35 -6.03 -12.43 -12.58
N GLU A 36 -7.32 -12.08 -12.66
CA GLU A 36 -8.41 -13.05 -12.86
C GLU A 36 -8.27 -13.81 -14.18
N GLU A 37 -8.04 -13.11 -15.30
CA GLU A 37 -7.85 -13.70 -16.63
C GLU A 37 -6.66 -14.66 -16.68
N HIS A 38 -5.61 -14.39 -15.89
CA HIS A 38 -4.37 -15.17 -15.89
C HIS A 38 -4.27 -16.13 -14.70
N HIS A 39 -5.34 -16.32 -13.93
CA HIS A 39 -5.38 -17.17 -12.73
C HIS A 39 -4.28 -16.84 -11.70
N HIS A 40 -3.90 -15.57 -11.60
CA HIS A 40 -2.99 -15.07 -10.56
C HIS A 40 -3.80 -14.62 -9.35
N PRO A 41 -3.35 -14.94 -8.12
CA PRO A 41 -3.97 -14.41 -6.92
C PRO A 41 -3.83 -12.87 -6.88
N VAL A 42 -4.86 -12.19 -6.37
CA VAL A 42 -4.78 -10.76 -6.06
C VAL A 42 -3.94 -10.60 -4.81
N ASP A 43 -2.83 -9.89 -4.95
CA ASP A 43 -1.85 -9.70 -3.89
C ASP A 43 -1.51 -8.23 -3.66
N PHE A 44 -2.44 -7.33 -4.04
CA PHE A 44 -2.32 -5.90 -3.89
C PHE A 44 -3.60 -5.29 -3.32
N PHE A 45 -3.46 -4.25 -2.51
CA PHE A 45 -4.53 -3.69 -1.71
C PHE A 45 -4.42 -2.16 -1.61
N TRP A 46 -5.55 -1.48 -1.77
CA TRP A 46 -5.68 -0.06 -1.42
C TRP A 46 -5.81 0.09 0.10
N VAL A 47 -4.99 0.95 0.70
CA VAL A 47 -4.97 1.21 2.14
C VAL A 47 -5.05 2.73 2.37
N PRO A 48 -6.24 3.29 2.67
CA PRO A 48 -6.36 4.69 3.07
C PRO A 48 -5.81 4.85 4.49
N GLN A 49 -5.14 5.98 4.80
CA GLN A 49 -4.54 6.24 6.11
C GLN A 49 -3.82 5.02 6.70
N PRO A 50 -2.79 4.50 6.00
CA PRO A 50 -2.14 3.24 6.35
C PRO A 50 -1.49 3.29 7.74
N ALA A 51 -1.91 2.40 8.64
CA ALA A 51 -1.40 2.34 10.01
C ALA A 51 0.09 2.01 10.07
N PHE A 52 0.63 1.28 9.08
CA PHE A 52 2.06 0.99 9.02
C PHE A 52 2.92 2.25 8.89
N MET A 53 2.37 3.38 8.42
CA MET A 53 3.10 4.65 8.37
C MET A 53 3.31 5.27 9.76
N GLU A 54 2.68 4.75 10.82
CA GLU A 54 2.97 5.09 12.22
C GLU A 54 4.22 4.36 12.76
N ALA A 55 4.75 3.37 12.03
CA ALA A 55 5.91 2.60 12.47
C ALA A 55 7.18 3.48 12.56
N PRO A 56 8.00 3.35 13.63
CA PRO A 56 9.19 4.19 13.82
C PRO A 56 10.16 4.17 12.64
N GLU A 57 10.33 3.01 12.00
CA GLU A 57 11.20 2.79 10.85
C GLU A 57 10.75 3.54 9.58
N LEU A 58 9.48 3.91 9.48
CA LEU A 58 8.92 4.66 8.34
C LEU A 58 8.71 6.15 8.64
N LYS A 59 8.95 6.59 9.87
CA LYS A 59 8.82 7.99 10.27
C LYS A 59 9.60 8.97 9.38
N PRO A 60 10.89 8.74 9.02
CA PRO A 60 11.62 9.66 8.16
C PRO A 60 11.04 9.81 6.74
N LEU A 61 10.32 8.79 6.27
CA LEU A 61 9.60 8.84 5.00
C LEU A 61 8.30 9.63 5.16
N ARG A 62 7.52 9.31 6.20
CA ARG A 62 6.26 9.98 6.52
C ARG A 62 6.43 11.49 6.68
N ASP A 63 7.47 11.92 7.40
CA ASP A 63 7.72 13.34 7.71
C ASP A 63 7.95 14.21 6.45
N LYS A 64 8.23 13.59 5.30
CA LYS A 64 8.42 14.28 4.00
C LYS A 64 7.12 14.41 3.21
N LEU A 65 6.06 13.72 3.60
CA LEU A 65 4.82 13.59 2.84
C LEU A 65 3.72 14.48 3.39
N LYS A 66 2.85 14.96 2.50
CA LYS A 66 1.67 15.73 2.90
C LYS A 66 0.54 14.79 3.33
N GLU A 67 0.12 14.90 4.59
CA GLU A 67 -1.03 14.16 5.13
C GLU A 67 -2.39 14.73 4.67
N PRO A 68 -3.48 13.93 4.70
CA PRO A 68 -3.53 12.49 5.02
C PRO A 68 -2.89 11.64 3.92
N LEU A 69 -2.34 10.47 4.28
CA LEU A 69 -1.70 9.56 3.35
C LEU A 69 -2.66 8.47 2.85
N GLY A 70 -2.38 7.95 1.65
CA GLY A 70 -2.92 6.70 1.15
C GLY A 70 -1.79 5.85 0.58
N ALA A 71 -2.00 4.54 0.50
CA ALA A 71 -1.02 3.62 -0.06
C ALA A 71 -1.67 2.53 -0.90
N VAL A 72 -0.90 2.00 -1.85
CA VAL A 72 -1.14 0.67 -2.42
C VAL A 72 -0.03 -0.23 -1.91
N VAL A 73 -0.43 -1.35 -1.30
CA VAL A 73 0.47 -2.34 -0.69
C VAL A 73 0.36 -3.64 -1.47
N SER A 74 1.48 -4.32 -1.73
CA SER A 74 1.50 -5.61 -2.40
C SER A 74 2.70 -6.47 -1.99
N THR A 75 2.57 -7.80 -2.08
CA THR A 75 3.73 -8.71 -1.98
C THR A 75 4.56 -8.78 -3.27
N ASN A 76 4.10 -8.17 -4.36
CA ASN A 76 4.78 -8.13 -5.64
C ASN A 76 5.59 -6.82 -5.82
N ALA A 77 6.91 -6.91 -5.70
CA ALA A 77 7.82 -5.79 -5.86
C ALA A 77 7.78 -5.18 -7.28
N ASP A 78 7.60 -6.01 -8.31
CA ASP A 78 7.58 -5.55 -9.71
C ASP A 78 6.32 -4.73 -10.00
N PHE A 79 5.17 -5.14 -9.44
CA PHE A 79 3.93 -4.38 -9.52
C PHE A 79 4.08 -3.00 -8.87
N ILE A 80 4.64 -2.92 -7.65
CA ILE A 80 4.88 -1.65 -6.97
C ILE A 80 5.88 -0.77 -7.72
N ARG A 81 6.94 -1.36 -8.29
CA ARG A 81 7.89 -0.62 -9.15
C ARG A 81 7.17 -0.03 -10.36
N TRP A 82 6.38 -0.84 -11.08
CA TRP A 82 5.59 -0.38 -12.22
C TRP A 82 4.63 0.74 -11.83
N LEU A 83 3.90 0.58 -10.72
CA LEU A 83 2.94 1.58 -10.24
C LEU A 83 3.62 2.90 -9.88
N SER A 84 4.82 2.86 -9.27
CA SER A 84 5.58 4.07 -8.97
C SER A 84 5.97 4.87 -10.23
N LEU A 85 6.32 4.17 -11.32
CA LEU A 85 6.63 4.80 -12.61
C LEU A 85 5.38 5.39 -13.26
N ARG A 86 4.22 4.74 -13.08
CA ARG A 86 2.94 5.20 -13.63
C ARG A 86 2.46 6.49 -12.96
N LEU A 87 2.60 6.59 -11.64
CA LEU A 87 2.09 7.71 -10.84
C LEU A 87 3.08 8.88 -10.71
N THR A 88 4.38 8.66 -10.94
CA THR A 88 5.46 9.68 -11.01
C THR A 88 5.74 10.49 -9.72
N PHE A 89 4.74 10.85 -8.91
CA PHE A 89 4.85 11.67 -7.69
C PHE A 89 4.47 10.89 -6.43
N VAL A 90 4.92 9.64 -6.35
CA VAL A 90 4.74 8.78 -5.20
C VAL A 90 6.09 8.33 -4.65
N GLU A 91 6.14 8.11 -3.34
CA GLU A 91 7.27 7.44 -2.72
C GLU A 91 7.03 5.93 -2.70
N LYS A 92 8.12 5.14 -2.75
CA LYS A 92 8.04 3.68 -2.68
C LYS A 92 8.95 3.13 -1.60
N GLY A 93 8.53 2.03 -0.98
CA GLY A 93 9.31 1.36 0.07
C GLY A 93 8.89 -0.08 0.27
N SER A 94 9.41 -0.69 1.32
CA SER A 94 9.03 -2.02 1.77
C SER A 94 9.20 -2.17 3.27
N PHE A 95 8.45 -3.09 3.86
CA PHE A 95 8.55 -3.48 5.26
C PHE A 95 8.23 -4.97 5.41
N VAL A 96 8.54 -5.55 6.57
CA VAL A 96 8.18 -6.93 6.91
C VAL A 96 7.04 -6.90 7.92
N ALA A 97 6.01 -7.71 7.70
CA ALA A 97 4.86 -7.84 8.59
C ALA A 97 4.27 -9.27 8.56
N PRO A 98 3.63 -9.76 9.64
CA PRO A 98 3.47 -9.07 10.92
C PRO A 98 4.80 -8.90 11.67
N SER A 99 4.94 -7.75 12.34
CA SER A 99 6.07 -7.40 13.22
C SER A 99 5.55 -6.69 14.48
N GLU A 100 6.43 -6.40 15.45
CA GLU A 100 6.04 -5.65 16.65
C GLU A 100 5.51 -4.24 16.34
N SER A 101 6.14 -3.55 15.38
CA SER A 101 5.77 -2.20 14.94
C SER A 101 4.63 -2.19 13.91
N ILE A 102 4.49 -3.26 13.11
CA ILE A 102 3.51 -3.40 12.03
C ILE A 102 2.80 -4.76 12.17
N PRO A 103 1.84 -4.89 13.10
CA PRO A 103 1.16 -6.15 13.34
C PRO A 103 0.18 -6.53 12.22
N ASP A 104 -0.33 -5.54 11.49
CA ASP A 104 -1.23 -5.73 10.35
C ASP A 104 -0.78 -4.83 9.18
N PRO A 105 -0.27 -5.42 8.07
CA PRO A 105 0.23 -4.68 6.92
C PRO A 105 -0.84 -3.87 6.18
N LEU A 106 -2.11 -4.22 6.32
CA LEU A 106 -3.22 -3.65 5.54
C LEU A 106 -4.18 -2.82 6.40
N ARG A 107 -3.87 -2.62 7.68
CA ARG A 107 -4.71 -1.84 8.59
C ARG A 107 -4.81 -0.39 8.15
N SER A 108 -6.04 0.07 7.98
CA SER A 108 -6.41 1.47 7.81
C SER A 108 -6.73 2.12 9.16
N LEU A 109 -6.30 3.38 9.34
CA LEU A 109 -6.70 4.23 10.47
C LEU A 109 -7.94 5.07 10.19
N SER A 110 -8.42 5.12 8.94
CA SER A 110 -9.69 5.78 8.66
C SER A 110 -10.78 5.00 9.37
N ALA A 111 -11.48 5.62 10.32
CA ALA A 111 -12.64 5.01 10.94
C ALA A 111 -13.57 4.51 9.82
N ALA A 112 -13.87 3.20 9.81
CA ALA A 112 -15.04 2.72 9.11
C ALA A 112 -16.19 3.55 9.67
N GLY A 113 -16.79 4.40 8.83
CA GLY A 113 -17.90 5.23 9.23
C GLY A 113 -18.96 4.35 9.90
N SER A 114 -19.34 4.75 11.11
CA SER A 114 -20.52 4.26 11.82
C SER A 114 -21.78 4.34 10.96
#